data_AF-A0A382YPJ0-F1
#
_entry.id   AF-A0A382YPJ0-F1
#
_cell.length_a   1.000
_cell.length_b   1.000
_cell.length_c   1.000
_cell.angle_alpha   90.00
_cell.angle_beta   90.00
_cell.angle_gamma   90.00
#
_symmetry.space_group_name_H-M   'P 1'
#
loop_
_entity.id
_entity.type
_entity.pdbx_description
1 polymer ?
#
loop_
_entity_poly.entity_id
_entity_poly.type
_entity_poly.pdbx_seq_one_letter_code
_entity_poly.pdbx_strand_id
1 'polypeptide(L)' 'MAITSSASHGIEIGRRALQAQQASLNATGHNIANANTPGFSRRQIRLENAISSGQNGIGSGVDLEGVTRQRSRFID' A
#
# COMPACT_ATOMS: atom_id res chain seq x y z
N MET A 1 5.17 22.95 -23.96
CA MET A 1 4.24 22.84 -22.82
C MET A 1 3.42 21.58 -23.02
N ALA A 2 3.87 20.47 -22.44
CA ALA A 2 3.24 19.17 -22.67
C ALA A 2 1.90 19.12 -21.95
N ILE A 3 0.84 18.92 -22.72
CA ILE A 3 -0.46 18.52 -22.20
C ILE A 3 -0.34 17.08 -21.69
N THR A 4 0.18 16.90 -20.47
CA THR A 4 0.06 15.64 -19.75
C THR A 4 -1.43 15.44 -19.49
N SER A 5 -2.06 14.72 -20.40
CA SER A 5 -3.50 14.52 -20.47
C SER A 5 -3.99 13.83 -19.20
N SER A 6 -5.12 14.28 -18.64
CA SER A 6 -5.74 13.70 -17.44
C SER A 6 -5.93 12.18 -17.50
N ALA A 7 -5.97 11.61 -18.71
CA ALA A 7 -5.94 10.18 -18.95
C ALA A 7 -4.65 9.51 -18.42
N SER A 8 -3.46 10.05 -18.72
CA SER A 8 -2.18 9.52 -18.23
C SER A 8 -2.08 9.55 -16.70
N HIS A 9 -2.62 10.61 -16.07
CA HIS A 9 -2.73 10.74 -14.62
C HIS A 9 -3.63 9.66 -14.02
N GLY A 10 -4.79 9.40 -14.63
CA GLY A 10 -5.70 8.34 -14.19
C GLY A 10 -5.10 6.93 -14.29
N ILE A 11 -4.38 6.65 -15.38
CA ILE A 11 -3.68 5.37 -15.56
C ILE A 11 -2.57 5.19 -14.52
N GLU A 12 -1.82 6.25 -14.21
CA GLU A 12 -0.78 6.21 -13.19
C GLU A 12 -1.34 5.93 -11.78
N ILE A 13 -2.49 6.53 -11.43
CA ILE A 13 -3.22 6.20 -10.18
C ILE A 13 -3.61 4.72 -10.17
N GLY A 14 -4.20 4.23 -11.27
CA GLY A 14 -4.60 2.82 -11.38
C GLY A 14 -3.41 1.87 -11.23
N ARG A 15 -2.29 2.19 -11.89
CA ARG A 15 -1.04 1.41 -11.80
C ARG A 15 -0.54 1.33 -10.36
N ARG A 16 -0.49 2.46 -9.64
CA ARG A 16 -0.08 2.51 -8.22
C ARG A 16 -1.03 1.72 -7.32
N ALA A 17 -2.33 1.84 -7.54
CA ALA A 17 -3.33 1.08 -6.79
C ALA A 17 -3.13 -0.43 -6.96
N LEU A 18 -2.94 -0.91 -8.19
CA LEU A 18 -2.68 -2.34 -8.46
C LEU A 18 -1.40 -2.82 -7.78
N GLN A 19 -0.32 -2.03 -7.84
CA GLN A 19 0.93 -2.37 -7.18
C GLN A 19 0.78 -2.45 -5.66
N ALA A 20 0.09 -1.50 -5.05
CA ALA A 20 -0.15 -1.48 -3.61
C ALA A 20 -1.02 -2.67 -3.15
N GLN A 21 -2.04 -3.04 -3.95
CA GLN A 21 -2.85 -4.22 -3.70
C GLN A 21 -2.03 -5.51 -3.85
N GLN A 22 -1.18 -5.61 -4.87
CA GLN A 22 -0.30 -6.77 -5.05
C GLN A 22 0.64 -6.96 -3.85
N ALA A 23 1.22 -5.88 -3.32
CA ALA A 23 2.04 -5.93 -2.10
C ALA A 23 1.23 -6.37 -0.87
N SER A 24 -0.02 -5.91 -0.75
CA SER A 24 -0.93 -6.28 0.33
C SER A 24 -1.31 -7.77 0.28
N LEU A 25 -1.54 -8.32 -0.91
CA LEU A 25 -1.78 -9.76 -1.10
C LEU A 25 -0.55 -10.59 -0.74
N ASN A 26 0.65 -10.14 -1.13
CA ASN A 26 1.89 -10.83 -0.75
C ASN A 26 2.10 -10.88 0.77
N ALA A 27 1.83 -9.78 1.48
CA ALA A 27 1.87 -9.76 2.94
C ALA A 27 0.82 -10.69 3.56
N THR A 28 -0.38 -10.72 2.98
CA THR A 28 -1.47 -11.60 3.42
C THR A 28 -1.08 -13.08 3.24
N GLY A 29 -0.53 -13.46 2.09
CA GLY A 29 -0.03 -14.81 1.84
C GLY A 29 1.08 -15.20 2.83
N HIS A 30 2.02 -14.29 3.11
CA HIS A 30 3.07 -14.52 4.10
C HIS A 30 2.50 -14.68 5.51
N ASN A 31 1.47 -13.92 5.88
CA ASN A 31 0.80 -14.04 7.16
C ASN A 31 0.08 -15.38 7.31
N ILE A 32 -0.64 -15.82 6.27
CA ILE A 32 -1.37 -17.10 6.27
C ILE A 32 -0.37 -18.27 6.37
N ALA A 33 0.71 -18.24 5.59
CA ALA A 33 1.72 -19.29 5.59
C ALA A 33 2.43 -19.46 6.95
N ASN A 34 2.56 -18.37 7.73
CA ASN A 34 3.22 -18.38 9.03
C ASN A 34 2.25 -18.24 10.21
N ALA A 35 0.94 -18.38 9.97
CA ALA A 35 -0.09 -18.18 11.01
C ALA A 35 0.08 -19.14 12.19
N ASN A 36 0.56 -20.37 11.94
CA ASN A 36 0.79 -21.40 12.95
C ASN A 36 2.22 -21.43 13.49
N THR A 37 3.09 -20.50 13.07
CA THR A 37 4.47 -20.44 13.56
C THR A 37 4.49 -19.74 14.93
N PRO A 38 4.93 -20.41 16.01
CA PRO A 38 4.98 -19.79 17.34
C PRO A 38 5.86 -18.54 17.33
N GLY A 39 5.38 -17.47 17.97
CA GLY A 39 6.08 -16.18 18.02
C GLY A 39 6.03 -15.34 16.74
N PHE A 40 5.34 -15.81 15.69
CA PHE A 40 5.15 -15.02 14.48
C PHE A 40 4.28 -13.78 14.75
N SER A 41 4.74 -12.62 14.27
CA SER A 41 3.99 -11.37 14.29
C SER A 41 3.53 -11.05 12.88
N ARG A 42 2.21 -10.94 12.68
CA ARG A 42 1.62 -10.61 11.37
C ARG A 42 2.13 -9.27 10.85
N ARG A 43 2.33 -9.21 9.53
CA ARG A 43 2.80 -8.03 8.80
C ARG A 43 1.61 -7.34 8.16
N GLN A 44 1.41 -6.06 8.44
CA GLN A 44 0.39 -5.23 7.82
C GLN A 44 1.07 -4.18 6.94
N ILE A 45 0.70 -4.17 5.66
CA ILE A 45 1.12 -3.11 4.73
C ILE A 45 0.39 -1.83 5.12
N ARG A 46 1.13 -0.74 5.31
CA ARG A 46 0.60 0.60 5.50
C ARG A 46 0.67 1.31 4.15
N LEU A 47 -0.47 1.81 3.70
CA LEU A 47 -0.58 2.63 2.50
C LEU A 47 -0.78 4.07 2.94
N GLU A 48 -0.22 4.99 2.19
CA GLU A 48 -0.41 6.41 2.40
C GLU A 48 -0.70 7.13 1.09
N ASN A 49 -1.20 8.35 1.18
CA ASN A 49 -1.46 9.16 -0.01
C ASN A 49 -0.14 9.53 -0.66
N ALA A 50 0.03 9.20 -1.94
CA ALA A 50 1.19 9.66 -2.69
C ALA A 50 1.15 11.19 -2.74
N ILE A 51 2.26 11.86 -2.39
CA ILE A 51 2.33 13.32 -2.26
C ILE A 51 1.96 13.98 -3.58
N SER A 52 0.89 14.79 -3.58
CA SER A 52 0.42 15.51 -4.75
C SER A 52 1.20 16.81 -4.92
N SER A 53 2.20 16.81 -5.81
CA SER A 53 2.92 18.03 -6.24
C SER A 53 2.07 18.94 -7.16
N GLY A 54 0.75 18.74 -7.21
CA GLY A 54 -0.16 19.45 -8.11
C GLY A 54 -0.88 20.58 -7.40
N GLN A 55 -0.64 21.82 -7.85
CA GLN A 55 -1.54 22.94 -7.62
C GLN A 55 -2.98 22.49 -7.94
N ASN A 56 -3.93 22.67 -7.01
CA ASN A 56 -5.38 22.36 -7.10
C ASN A 56 -5.89 21.03 -6.51
N GLY A 57 -5.13 20.31 -5.67
CA GLY A 57 -5.71 19.23 -4.84
C GLY A 57 -6.12 17.96 -5.61
N ILE A 58 -5.60 17.78 -6.84
CA ILE A 58 -5.75 16.54 -7.59
C ILE A 58 -4.92 15.46 -6.89
N GLY A 59 -5.58 14.39 -6.42
CA GLY A 59 -4.92 13.25 -5.77
C GLY A 59 -4.00 12.48 -6.73
N SER A 60 -2.83 12.07 -6.25
CA SER A 60 -1.79 11.33 -6.99
C SER A 60 -1.81 9.81 -6.73
N GLY A 61 -2.88 9.30 -6.13
CA GLY A 61 -3.05 7.90 -5.79
C GLY A 61 -2.44 7.53 -4.43
N VAL A 62 -1.97 6.29 -4.31
CA VAL A 62 -1.46 5.71 -3.07
C VAL A 62 -0.01 5.27 -3.24
N ASP A 63 0.75 5.35 -2.15
CA ASP A 63 2.11 4.83 -2.04
C ASP A 63 2.22 3.85 -0.85
N LEU A 64 3.27 3.04 -0.88
CA LEU A 64 3.60 2.08 0.17
C LEU A 64 4.47 2.78 1.22
N GLU A 65 3.86 3.13 2.35
CA GLU A 65 4.57 3.75 3.47
C GLU A 65 5.53 2.77 4.14
N GLY A 66 5.10 1.52 4.27
CA GLY A 66 5.92 0.47 4.85
C GLY A 66 5.16 -0.74 5.36
N VAL A 67 5.89 -1.59 6.08
CA VAL A 67 5.36 -2.82 6.68
C VAL A 67 5.43 -2.70 8.19
N THR A 68 4.27 -2.72 8.84
CA THR A 68 4.16 -2.72 10.30
C THR A 68 3.97 -4.14 10.81
N ARG A 69 4.52 -4.44 11.99
CA ARG A 69 4.25 -5.69 12.69
C ARG A 69 3.11 -5.47 13.68
N GLN A 70 2.07 -6.27 13.58
CA GLN A 70 0.94 -6.20 14.50
C GLN A 70 1.06 -7.32 15.54
N ARG A 71 1.46 -6.97 16.76
CA ARG A 71 1.42 -7.87 17.92
C ARG A 71 0.07 -7.76 18.62
N SER A 72 -0.54 -8.89 18.99
CA SER A 72 -1.71 -8.89 19.87
C SER A 72 -1.26 -8.62 21.30
N ARG A 73 -1.82 -7.56 21.92
CA ARG A 73 -1.54 -7.17 23.31
C ARG A 73 -2.30 -8.00 24.35
N PHE A 74 -3.15 -8.91 23.92
CA PHE A 74 -4.02 -9.73 24.78
C PHE A 74 -3.44 -11.13 25.09
N ILE A 75 -2.23 -11.43 24.58
CA ILE A 75 -1.59 -12.75 24.70
C ILE A 75 -0.14 -12.61 25.21
N ASP A 76 0.19 -11.48 25.83
CA ASP A 76 1.44 -11.24 26.56
C ASP A 76 1.20 -11.43 28.06
#